data_AF-A0A355S2T2-F1
#
_entry.id   AF-A0A355S2T2-F1
#
_cell.length_a   1.000
_cell.length_b   1.000
_cell.length_c   1.000
_cell.angle_alpha   90.00
_cell.angle_beta   90.00
_cell.angle_gamma   90.00
#
_symmetry.space_group_name_H-M   'P 1'
#
loop_
_entity.id
_entity.type
_entity.pdbx_description
1 polymer ?
#
loop_
_entity_poly.entity_id
_entity_poly.type
_entity_poly.pdbx_seq_one_letter_code
_entity_poly.pdbx_strand_id
1 'polypeptide(L)'
;RAIRVEMFGDEIDRITEIDVLTGEILAERNHVSIYPASHFATSREKMERAIESIESELEERLAVLKSQEKLLEAQRLEQRTRYDIEMIREVGYCSGIENYSRHMDGRKPGTPPYTLLDYFPDDFLMIIDESHV
;
A
#
# COMPACT_ATOMS: atom_id res chain seq x y z
N ARG A 1 18.92 -3.49 -13.64
CA ARG A 1 18.46 -2.79 -14.87
C ARG A 1 17.68 -1.57 -14.45
N ALA A 2 17.78 -0.46 -15.18
CA ALA A 2 16.99 0.75 -14.96
C ALA A 2 16.44 1.25 -16.28
N ILE A 3 15.43 2.11 -16.21
CA ILE A 3 14.86 2.80 -17.36
C ILE A 3 15.44 4.21 -17.39
N ARG A 4 16.07 4.59 -18.50
CA ARG A 4 16.52 5.95 -18.78
C ARG A 4 15.54 6.59 -19.75
N VAL A 5 14.98 7.73 -19.35
CA VAL A 5 14.07 8.55 -20.16
C VAL A 5 14.81 9.84 -20.51
N GLU A 6 15.01 10.07 -21.81
CA GLU A 6 15.64 11.28 -22.35
C GLU A 6 14.52 12.20 -22.87
N MET A 7 14.55 13.47 -22.44
CA MET A 7 13.51 14.45 -22.71
C MET A 7 14.02 15.51 -23.69
N PHE A 8 13.17 15.92 -24.63
CA PHE A 8 13.37 17.10 -25.47
C PHE A 8 12.28 18.14 -25.14
N GLY A 9 12.60 19.04 -24.22
CA GLY A 9 11.58 19.91 -23.61
C GLY A 9 10.57 19.08 -22.82
N ASP A 10 9.30 19.16 -23.23
CA ASP A 10 8.18 18.44 -22.60
C ASP A 10 7.82 17.13 -23.34
N GLU A 11 8.59 16.74 -24.37
CA GLU A 11 8.41 15.50 -25.11
C GLU A 11 9.45 14.45 -24.72
N ILE A 12 9.04 13.18 -24.71
CA ILE A 12 9.98 12.05 -24.56
C ILE A 12 10.66 11.83 -25.91
N ASP A 13 11.97 12.05 -25.94
CA ASP A 13 12.80 11.81 -27.14
C ASP A 13 13.18 10.33 -27.24
N ARG A 14 13.59 9.72 -26.11
CA ARG A 14 14.08 8.34 -26.09
C ARG A 14 13.85 7.62 -24.77
N ILE A 15 13.54 6.32 -24.84
CA ILE A 15 13.48 5.44 -23.66
C ILE A 15 14.44 4.27 -23.87
N THR A 16 15.36 4.06 -22.93
CA THR A 16 16.33 2.96 -22.97
C THR A 16 16.35 2.14 -21.68
N GLU A 17 16.55 0.84 -21.81
CA GLU A 17 16.94 -0.03 -20.69
C GLU A 17 18.45 -0.02 -20.55
N ILE A 18 18.93 0.23 -19.34
CA ILE A 18 20.36 0.26 -19.03
C ILE A 18 20.73 -0.77 -17.97
N ASP A 19 21.94 -1.31 -18.08
CA ASP A 19 22.57 -2.03 -16.98
C ASP A 19 23.02 -1.04 -15.91
N VAL A 20 22.62 -1.29 -14.65
CA VAL A 20 22.85 -0.34 -13.54
C VAL A 20 24.28 -0.38 -12.99
N LEU A 21 25.04 -1.44 -13.32
CA LEU A 21 26.41 -1.62 -12.84
C LEU A 21 27.43 -1.08 -13.85
N THR A 22 27.17 -1.31 -15.14
CA THR A 22 28.11 -0.99 -16.23
C THR A 22 27.70 0.25 -17.02
N GLY A 23 26.42 0.64 -17.00
CA GLY A 23 25.88 1.76 -17.77
C GLY A 23 25.61 1.44 -19.24
N GLU A 24 25.81 0.18 -19.67
CA GLU A 24 25.56 -0.25 -21.04
C GLU A 24 24.07 -0.16 -21.40
N ILE A 25 23.77 0.25 -22.64
CA ILE A 25 22.41 0.27 -23.19
C ILE A 25 22.05 -1.15 -23.62
N LEU A 26 21.06 -1.74 -22.95
CA LEU A 26 20.60 -3.10 -23.20
C LEU A 26 19.55 -3.16 -24.32
N ALA A 27 18.64 -2.19 -24.34
CA ALA A 27 17.56 -2.13 -25.32
C ALA A 27 16.97 -0.72 -25.42
N GLU A 28 16.34 -0.43 -26.56
CA GLU A 28 15.52 0.76 -26.77
C GLU A 28 14.03 0.38 -26.75
N ARG A 29 13.19 1.25 -26.20
CA ARG A 29 11.76 0.99 -25.98
C ARG A 29 10.92 2.14 -26.50
N ASN A 30 9.76 1.81 -27.07
CA ASN A 30 8.75 2.81 -27.46
C ASN A 30 7.73 3.09 -26.34
N HIS A 31 7.60 2.17 -25.37
CA HIS A 31 6.69 2.26 -24.25
C HIS A 31 7.30 1.57 -23.03
N VAL A 32 6.99 2.08 -21.84
CA VAL A 32 7.36 1.45 -20.56
C VAL A 32 6.27 1.74 -19.53
N SER A 33 5.93 0.73 -18.72
CA SER A 33 5.02 0.90 -17.58
C SER A 33 5.83 0.96 -16.29
N ILE A 34 5.72 2.08 -15.56
CA ILE A 34 6.34 2.25 -14.24
C ILE A 34 5.28 1.99 -13.18
N TYR A 35 5.44 0.88 -12.47
CA TYR A 35 4.55 0.53 -11.36
C TYR A 35 5.03 1.20 -10.06
N PRO A 36 4.13 1.45 -9.10
CA PRO A 36 4.51 2.00 -7.81
C PRO A 36 5.55 1.14 -7.10
N ALA A 37 6.47 1.78 -6.38
CA ALA A 37 7.48 1.07 -5.57
C ALA A 37 6.89 0.41 -4.32
N SER A 38 5.60 0.61 -4.03
CA SER A 38 4.88 0.04 -2.89
C SER A 38 3.46 -0.36 -3.28
N HIS A 39 2.99 -1.49 -2.75
CA HIS A 39 1.61 -1.97 -2.92
C HIS A 39 0.56 -1.07 -2.27
N PHE A 40 0.97 -0.20 -1.33
CA PHE A 40 0.08 0.71 -0.61
C PHE A 40 0.13 2.15 -1.14
N ALA A 41 0.73 2.36 -2.32
CA ALA A 41 0.79 3.67 -2.94
C ALA A 41 -0.63 4.19 -3.24
N THR A 42 -1.06 5.20 -2.49
CA THR A 42 -2.39 5.81 -2.61
C THR A 42 -2.28 7.32 -2.74
N SER A 43 -3.35 7.98 -3.19
CA SER A 43 -3.36 9.45 -3.28
C SER A 43 -3.45 10.07 -1.89
N ARG A 44 -2.89 11.27 -1.71
CA ARG A 44 -2.97 12.01 -0.44
C ARG A 44 -4.40 12.15 0.08
N GLU A 45 -5.36 12.43 -0.81
CA GLU A 45 -6.78 12.52 -0.47
C GLU A 45 -7.37 11.22 0.08
N LYS A 46 -6.98 10.07 -0.50
CA LYS A 46 -7.39 8.76 0.04
C LYS A 46 -6.74 8.49 1.40
N MET A 47 -5.50 8.91 1.58
CA MET A 47 -4.76 8.75 2.83
C MET A 47 -5.38 9.55 3.98
N GLU A 48 -5.73 10.81 3.77
CA GLU A 48 -6.38 11.63 4.81
C GLU A 48 -7.73 11.04 5.22
N ARG A 49 -8.56 10.59 4.26
CA ARG A 49 -9.82 9.90 4.56
C ARG A 49 -9.63 8.61 5.36
N ALA A 50 -8.57 7.86 5.06
CA ALA A 50 -8.24 6.65 5.80
C ALA A 50 -7.79 6.97 7.23
N ILE A 51 -7.01 8.05 7.43
CA ILE A 51 -6.60 8.50 8.75
C ILE A 51 -7.83 8.89 9.59
N GLU A 52 -8.76 9.67 9.04
CA GLU A 52 -10.00 10.03 9.72
C GLU A 52 -10.80 8.80 10.17
N SER A 53 -10.90 7.78 9.32
CA SER A 53 -11.63 6.55 9.68
C SER A 53 -10.89 5.71 10.73
N ILE A 54 -9.54 5.72 10.73
CA ILE A 54 -8.73 5.06 11.77
C ILE A 54 -8.89 5.77 13.11
N GLU A 55 -8.84 7.11 13.13
CA GLU A 55 -9.02 7.91 14.34
C GLU A 55 -10.40 7.68 14.96
N SER A 56 -11.46 7.66 14.14
CA SER A 56 -12.82 7.34 14.61
C SER A 56 -12.92 5.95 15.24
N GLU A 57 -12.36 4.91 14.59
CA GLU A 57 -12.38 3.55 15.14
C GLU A 57 -11.53 3.44 16.42
N LEU A 58 -10.41 4.17 16.48
CA LEU A 58 -9.57 4.23 17.67
C LEU A 58 -10.35 4.81 18.85
N GLU A 59 -11.05 5.93 18.68
CA GLU A 59 -11.84 6.56 19.74
C GLU A 59 -12.92 5.61 20.29
N GLU A 60 -13.68 4.97 19.41
CA GLU A 60 -14.69 3.97 19.79
C GLU A 60 -14.06 2.81 20.58
N ARG A 61 -12.94 2.28 20.09
CA ARG A 61 -12.27 1.15 20.72
C ARG A 61 -11.67 1.51 22.07
N LEU A 62 -11.10 2.70 22.21
CA LEU A 62 -10.58 3.20 23.47
C LEU A 62 -11.69 3.37 24.51
N ALA A 63 -12.87 3.87 24.10
CA ALA A 63 -14.02 3.97 24.99
C ALA A 63 -14.44 2.59 25.54
N VAL A 64 -14.51 1.57 24.68
CA VAL A 64 -14.85 0.19 25.07
C VAL A 64 -13.80 -0.42 26.00
N LEU A 65 -12.50 -0.22 25.74
CA LEU A 65 -11.45 -0.75 26.60
C LEU A 65 -11.45 -0.06 27.98
N LYS A 66 -11.62 1.26 28.00
CA LYS A 66 -11.70 2.04 29.25
C LYS A 66 -12.93 1.66 30.07
N SER A 67 -14.09 1.41 29.43
CA SER A 67 -15.31 0.94 30.13
C SER A 67 -15.17 -0.47 30.72
N GLN A 68 -14.17 -1.23 30.28
CA GLN A 68 -13.83 -2.57 30.79
C GLN A 68 -12.65 -2.53 31.79
N GLU A 69 -12.23 -1.34 32.23
CA GLU A 69 -11.04 -1.14 33.10
C GLU A 69 -9.72 -1.67 32.50
N LYS A 70 -9.67 -1.89 31.18
CA LYS A 70 -8.47 -2.33 30.43
C LYS A 70 -7.58 -1.14 30.06
N LEU A 71 -7.10 -0.44 31.08
CA LEU A 71 -6.38 0.83 30.92
C LEU A 71 -5.02 0.65 30.23
N LEU A 72 -4.31 -0.46 30.51
CA LEU A 72 -3.01 -0.73 29.89
C LEU A 72 -3.16 -1.05 28.40
N GLU A 73 -4.16 -1.83 28.02
CA GLU A 73 -4.48 -2.15 26.62
C GLU A 73 -4.91 -0.90 25.87
N ALA A 74 -5.75 -0.05 26.48
CA ALA A 74 -6.14 1.23 25.90
C ALA A 74 -4.91 2.12 25.65
N GLN A 75 -4.02 2.26 26.63
CA GLN A 75 -2.80 3.05 26.48
C GLN A 75 -1.89 2.50 25.37
N ARG A 76 -1.69 1.17 25.32
CA ARG A 76 -0.87 0.52 24.28
C ARG A 76 -1.44 0.76 22.88
N LEU A 77 -2.76 0.59 22.72
CA LEU A 77 -3.45 0.81 21.45
C LEU A 77 -3.34 2.27 21.01
N GLU A 78 -3.60 3.21 21.91
CA GLU A 78 -3.54 4.65 21.61
C GLU A 78 -2.13 5.08 21.18
N GLN A 79 -1.10 4.71 21.95
CA GLN A 79 0.28 5.08 21.64
C GLN A 79 0.74 4.54 20.29
N ARG A 80 0.48 3.25 20.02
CA ARG A 80 0.88 2.64 18.74
C ARG A 80 0.14 3.30 17.58
N THR A 81 -1.19 3.40 17.68
CA THR A 81 -2.01 3.88 16.55
C THR A 81 -1.73 5.34 16.22
N ARG A 82 -1.54 6.22 17.22
CA ARG A 82 -1.20 7.63 16.98
C ARG A 82 0.17 7.79 16.31
N TYR A 83 1.17 7.01 16.75
CA TYR A 83 2.48 7.00 16.10
C TYR A 83 2.39 6.54 14.64
N ASP A 84 1.63 5.47 14.37
CA ASP A 84 1.46 4.95 13.02
C ASP A 84 0.73 5.97 12.12
N ILE A 85 -0.28 6.70 12.65
CA ILE A 85 -0.95 7.80 11.93
C ILE A 85 0.04 8.92 11.57
N GLU A 86 0.90 9.34 12.50
CA GLU A 86 1.92 10.36 12.22
C GLU A 86 2.88 9.91 11.12
N MET A 87 3.33 8.66 11.17
CA MET A 87 4.20 8.07 10.15
C MET A 87 3.51 8.00 8.78
N ILE A 88 2.23 7.60 8.74
CA ILE A 88 1.43 7.61 7.51
C ILE A 88 1.31 9.04 6.96
N ARG A 89 1.02 10.04 7.81
CA ARG A 89 0.81 11.42 7.38
C ARG A 89 2.08 12.09 6.83
N GLU A 90 3.23 11.87 7.46
CA GLU A 90 4.50 12.51 7.10
C GLU A 90 5.28 11.74 6.02
N VAL A 91 5.33 10.41 6.12
CA VAL A 91 6.18 9.56 5.27
C VAL A 91 5.36 8.83 4.20
N GLY A 92 4.04 8.74 4.36
CA GLY A 92 3.16 7.94 3.51
C GLY A 92 3.17 6.45 3.84
N TYR A 93 3.84 6.04 4.93
CA TYR A 93 4.01 4.64 5.31
C TYR A 93 4.31 4.48 6.80
N CYS A 94 3.84 3.38 7.41
CA CYS A 94 4.21 2.93 8.75
C CYS A 94 4.53 1.43 8.76
N SER A 95 5.23 0.96 9.80
CA SER A 95 5.46 -0.47 9.98
C SER A 95 4.14 -1.16 10.34
N GLY A 96 3.74 -2.18 9.58
CA GLY A 96 2.47 -2.85 9.78
C GLY A 96 1.29 -2.15 9.10
N ILE A 97 1.53 -1.38 8.04
CA ILE A 97 0.49 -0.65 7.30
C ILE A 97 -0.66 -1.56 6.83
N GLU A 98 -0.40 -2.85 6.62
CA GLU A 98 -1.39 -3.86 6.24
C GLU A 98 -2.53 -4.02 7.26
N ASN A 99 -2.28 -3.70 8.54
CA ASN A 99 -3.30 -3.69 9.59
C ASN A 99 -4.37 -2.61 9.36
N TYR A 100 -4.05 -1.61 8.53
CA TYR A 100 -4.93 -0.51 8.16
C TYR A 100 -5.53 -0.66 6.76
N SER A 101 -5.27 -1.78 6.06
CA SER A 101 -5.68 -2.00 4.67
C SER A 101 -7.17 -1.72 4.41
N ARG A 102 -8.05 -2.12 5.33
CA ARG A 102 -9.49 -1.83 5.22
C ARG A 102 -9.79 -0.33 5.13
N HIS A 103 -9.13 0.48 5.96
CA HIS A 103 -9.28 1.93 5.99
C HIS A 103 -8.69 2.57 4.74
N MET A 104 -7.50 2.12 4.33
CA MET A 104 -6.82 2.60 3.12
C MET A 104 -7.64 2.36 1.84
N ASP A 105 -8.32 1.23 1.77
CA ASP A 105 -9.19 0.86 0.66
C ASP A 105 -10.60 1.45 0.77
N GLY A 106 -10.97 2.04 1.91
CA GLY A 106 -12.34 2.50 2.19
C GLY A 106 -13.37 1.36 2.26
N ARG A 107 -12.93 0.14 2.60
CA ARG A 107 -13.79 -1.05 2.66
C ARG A 107 -14.63 -1.08 3.93
N LYS A 108 -15.82 -1.67 3.84
CA LYS A 108 -16.70 -1.88 5.00
C LYS A 108 -16.10 -2.92 5.96
N PRO A 109 -16.41 -2.86 7.26
CA PRO A 109 -16.07 -3.93 8.20
C PRO A 109 -16.59 -5.29 7.70
N GLY A 110 -15.74 -6.32 7.80
CA GLY A 110 -16.07 -7.68 7.34
C GLY A 110 -15.88 -7.93 5.84
N THR A 111 -15.51 -6.93 5.03
CA THR A 111 -15.18 -7.15 3.61
C THR A 111 -13.87 -7.95 3.47
N PRO A 112 -13.82 -8.99 2.60
CA PRO A 112 -12.60 -9.75 2.37
C PRO A 112 -11.45 -8.86 1.87
N PRO A 113 -10.20 -9.17 2.24
CA PRO A 113 -9.04 -8.48 1.69
C PRO A 113 -8.89 -8.77 0.19
N TYR A 114 -8.25 -7.84 -0.52
CA TYR A 114 -7.68 -8.18 -1.82
C TYR A 114 -6.54 -9.18 -1.64
N THR A 115 -6.48 -10.13 -2.55
CA THR A 115 -5.51 -11.21 -2.61
C THR A 115 -4.87 -11.24 -3.99
N LEU A 116 -3.90 -12.15 -4.18
CA LEU A 116 -3.34 -12.39 -5.51
C LEU A 116 -4.41 -12.75 -6.54
N LEU A 117 -5.48 -13.44 -6.13
CA LEU A 117 -6.53 -13.90 -7.05
C LEU A 117 -7.28 -12.73 -7.68
N ASP A 118 -7.44 -11.61 -6.97
CA ASP A 118 -8.15 -10.42 -7.45
C ASP A 118 -7.38 -9.66 -8.55
N TYR A 119 -6.11 -10.00 -8.79
CA TYR A 119 -5.32 -9.45 -9.89
C TYR A 119 -5.51 -10.20 -11.21
N PHE A 120 -6.09 -11.40 -11.16
CA PHE A 120 -6.37 -12.19 -12.35
C PHE A 120 -7.72 -11.79 -12.96
N PRO A 121 -7.88 -11.93 -14.29
CA PRO A 121 -9.19 -11.86 -14.93
C PRO A 121 -10.16 -12.91 -14.36
N ASP A 122 -11.47 -12.65 -14.46
CA ASP A 122 -12.52 -13.54 -13.93
C ASP A 122 -12.46 -14.97 -14.50
N ASP A 123 -11.88 -15.15 -15.68
CA ASP A 123 -11.78 -16.43 -16.41
C ASP A 123 -10.41 -17.13 -16.26
N PHE A 124 -9.64 -16.80 -15.22
CA PHE A 124 -8.32 -17.39 -14.99
C PHE A 124 -8.36 -18.89 -14.66
N LEU A 125 -7.27 -19.59 -15.00
CA LEU A 125 -7.04 -20.98 -14.63
C LEU A 125 -6.21 -21.06 -13.35
N MET A 126 -6.69 -21.82 -12.37
CA MET A 126 -5.93 -22.18 -11.17
C MET A 126 -5.50 -23.64 -11.25
N ILE A 127 -4.21 -23.90 -11.05
CA ILE A 127 -3.66 -25.25 -10.90
C ILE A 127 -3.27 -25.42 -9.44
N ILE A 128 -3.86 -26.42 -8.78
CA ILE A 128 -3.52 -26.80 -7.40
C ILE A 128 -2.70 -28.08 -7.49
N ASP A 129 -1.37 -27.93 -7.41
CA ASP A 129 -0.47 -29.07 -7.30
C ASP A 129 -0.59 -29.70 -5.92
N GLU A 130 -0.49 -31.03 -5.83
CA GLU A 130 -0.63 -31.79 -4.60
C GLU A 130 -1.89 -31.48 -3.77
N SER A 131 -3.05 -31.33 -4.44
CA SER A 131 -4.32 -30.91 -3.83
C SER A 131 -4.88 -31.80 -2.71
N HIS A 132 -4.23 -32.92 -2.42
CA HIS A 132 -4.61 -33.87 -1.38
C HIS A 132 -3.92 -33.62 -0.03
N VAL A 133 -2.92 -32.73 0.00
CA VAL A 133 -2.27 -32.22 1.21
C VAL A 133 -3.09 -31.08 1.81
#